data_AF-A0A937TIN4-F1
#
_entry.id   AF-A0A937TIN4-F1
#
_cell.length_a   1.000
_cell.length_b   1.000
_cell.length_c   1.000
_cell.angle_alpha   90.00
_cell.angle_beta   90.00
_cell.angle_gamma   90.00
#
_symmetry.space_group_name_H-M   'P 1'
#
loop_
_entity.id
_entity.type
_entity.pdbx_description
1 polymer ?
#
loop_
_entity_poly.entity_id
_entity_poly.type
_entity_poly.pdbx_seq_one_letter_code
_entity_poly.pdbx_strand_id
1 'polypeptide(L)'
;MVKKKLKIIWDKHASDHLKDIYDYISDDSVQSAQKVKEKILSTIRKLPDNPYMFAQDRFKKNNSGTYRAFIVYNPNQGLKIMPDT
;
A
#
# COMPACT_ATOMS: atom_id res chain seq x y z
N MET A 1 -15.88 0.97 24.79
CA MET A 1 -15.23 2.03 23.99
C MET A 1 -15.34 1.64 22.51
N VAL A 2 -16.09 2.36 21.69
CA VAL A 2 -16.21 2.03 20.25
C VAL A 2 -14.94 2.52 19.55
N LYS A 3 -14.09 1.61 19.06
CA LYS A 3 -12.92 1.97 18.24
C LYS A 3 -13.42 2.74 17.01
N LYS A 4 -13.06 4.01 16.89
CA LYS A 4 -13.35 4.83 15.71
C LYS A 4 -12.64 4.20 14.50
N LYS A 5 -13.40 3.60 13.58
CA LYS A 5 -12.86 3.04 12.34
C LYS A 5 -12.36 4.19 11.45
N LEU A 6 -11.08 4.14 11.08
CA LEU A 6 -10.52 5.09 10.12
C LEU A 6 -11.05 4.79 8.72
N LYS A 7 -11.37 5.84 7.96
CA LYS A 7 -11.73 5.72 6.55
C LYS A 7 -10.45 5.67 5.72
N ILE A 8 -10.33 4.68 4.84
CA ILE A 8 -9.27 4.64 3.84
C ILE A 8 -9.66 5.59 2.71
N ILE A 9 -8.78 6.52 2.37
CA ILE A 9 -8.92 7.42 1.24
C ILE A 9 -7.72 7.14 0.33
N TRP A 10 -8.01 6.89 -0.95
CA TRP A 10 -6.98 6.78 -1.98
C TRP A 10 -6.91 8.13 -2.68
N ASP A 11 -5.72 8.68 -2.76
CA ASP A 11 -5.47 9.77 -3.69
C ASP A 11 -5.38 9.22 -5.12
N LYS A 12 -5.42 10.14 -6.09
CA LYS A 12 -5.41 9.79 -7.50
C LYS A 12 -4.09 9.15 -7.92
N HIS A 13 -2.96 9.67 -7.44
CA HIS A 13 -1.64 9.16 -7.78
C HIS A 13 -1.41 7.74 -7.24
N ALA A 14 -1.85 7.42 -6.03
CA ALA A 14 -1.80 6.07 -5.49
C ALA A 14 -2.65 5.08 -6.30
N SER A 15 -3.79 5.54 -6.82
CA SER A 15 -4.65 4.73 -7.69
C SER A 15 -4.01 4.49 -9.05
N ASP A 16 -3.42 5.52 -9.64
CA ASP A 16 -2.71 5.45 -10.92
C ASP A 16 -1.46 4.55 -10.80
N HIS A 17 -0.65 4.72 -9.75
CA HIS A 17 0.50 3.85 -9.50
C HIS A 17 0.10 2.39 -9.31
N LEU A 18 -0.99 2.10 -8.59
CA LEU A 18 -1.46 0.72 -8.43
C LEU A 18 -1.85 0.10 -9.78
N LYS A 19 -2.42 0.92 -10.68
CA LYS A 19 -2.75 0.51 -12.04
C LYS A 19 -1.48 0.25 -12.86
N ASP A 20 -0.51 1.16 -12.84
CA ASP A 20 0.75 1.00 -13.57
C ASP A 20 1.50 -0.27 -13.14
N ILE A 21 1.51 -0.57 -11.84
CA ILE A 21 2.09 -1.79 -11.29
C ILE A 21 1.34 -3.03 -11.78
N TYR A 22 0.01 -2.98 -11.80
CA TYR A 22 -0.80 -4.09 -12.29
C TYR A 22 -0.51 -4.34 -13.76
N ASP A 23 -0.53 -3.28 -14.58
CA ASP A 23 -0.31 -3.35 -16.01
C ASP A 23 1.10 -3.93 -16.29
N TYR A 24 2.15 -3.43 -15.61
CA TYR A 24 3.52 -3.94 -15.72
C TYR A 24 3.66 -5.43 -15.38
N ILE A 25 3.02 -5.90 -14.30
CA ILE A 25 3.09 -7.32 -13.93
C ILE A 25 2.22 -8.17 -14.87
N SER A 26 1.13 -7.59 -15.41
CA SER A 26 0.19 -8.30 -16.28
C SER A 26 0.81 -8.67 -17.63
N ASP A 27 1.79 -7.89 -18.08
CA ASP A 27 2.59 -8.17 -19.28
C ASP A 27 3.34 -9.51 -19.18
N ASP A 28 3.79 -9.90 -17.97
CA ASP A 28 4.42 -11.19 -17.70
C ASP A 28 3.39 -12.26 -17.28
N SER A 29 2.52 -11.91 -16.32
CA SER A 29 1.47 -12.80 -15.85
C SER A 29 0.30 -12.07 -15.20
N VAL A 30 -0.85 -12.09 -15.87
CA VAL A 30 -2.13 -11.57 -15.35
C VAL A 30 -2.48 -12.20 -13.99
N GLN A 31 -2.19 -13.49 -13.81
CA GLN A 31 -2.46 -14.17 -12.55
C GLN A 31 -1.59 -13.62 -11.40
N SER A 32 -0.33 -13.32 -11.67
CA SER A 32 0.57 -12.69 -10.71
C SER A 32 0.13 -11.25 -10.39
N ALA A 33 -0.26 -10.48 -11.40
CA ALA A 33 -0.76 -9.12 -11.23
C ALA A 33 -2.01 -9.09 -10.33
N GLN A 34 -2.94 -10.02 -10.56
CA GLN A 34 -4.15 -10.17 -9.76
C GLN A 34 -3.84 -10.53 -8.30
N LYS A 35 -2.93 -11.49 -8.07
CA LYS A 35 -2.48 -11.86 -6.71
C LYS A 35 -1.88 -10.67 -5.95
N VAL A 36 -1.05 -9.87 -6.62
CA VAL A 36 -0.42 -8.69 -6.02
C VAL A 36 -1.47 -7.65 -5.65
N LYS A 37 -2.38 -7.31 -6.59
CA LYS A 37 -3.49 -6.40 -6.35
C LYS A 37 -4.36 -6.83 -5.18
N GLU A 38 -4.78 -8.09 -5.15
CA GLU A 38 -5.62 -8.64 -4.08
C GLU A 38 -4.90 -8.61 -2.73
N LYS A 39 -3.59 -8.90 -2.71
CA LYS A 39 -2.80 -8.85 -1.48
C LYS A 39 -2.67 -7.41 -0.96
N ILE A 40 -2.46 -6.43 -1.83
CA ILE A 40 -2.44 -5.00 -1.46
C ILE A 40 -3.79 -4.59 -0.87
N LEU A 41 -4.89 -4.86 -1.57
CA LEU A 41 -6.23 -4.44 -1.14
C LEU A 41 -6.65 -5.13 0.17
N SER A 42 -6.39 -6.43 0.32
CA SER A 42 -6.68 -7.17 1.56
C SER A 42 -5.83 -6.69 2.75
N THR A 43 -4.61 -6.24 2.49
CA THR A 43 -3.74 -5.65 3.51
C THR A 43 -4.25 -4.27 3.95
N ILE A 44 -4.61 -3.43 2.99
CA ILE A 44 -5.14 -2.08 3.25
C ILE A 44 -6.48 -2.16 3.98
N ARG A 45 -7.35 -3.14 3.67
CA ARG A 45 -8.61 -3.35 4.39
C ARG A 45 -8.46 -3.61 5.89
N LYS A 46 -7.28 -4.02 6.37
CA LYS A 46 -6.98 -4.24 7.79
C LYS A 46 -6.51 -2.97 8.52
N LEU A 47 -6.15 -1.91 7.79
CA LEU A 47 -5.69 -0.63 8.36
C LEU A 47 -6.68 0.01 9.35
N PRO A 48 -8.00 0.05 9.08
CA PRO A 48 -8.95 0.66 10.00
C PRO A 48 -8.98 -0.02 11.37
N ASP A 49 -8.68 -1.32 11.42
CA ASP A 49 -8.69 -2.10 12.65
C ASP A 49 -7.36 -1.99 13.41
N ASN A 50 -6.25 -1.78 12.69
CA ASN A 50 -4.93 -1.54 13.26
C ASN A 50 -4.12 -0.48 12.47
N PRO A 51 -4.35 0.83 12.73
CA PRO A 51 -3.72 1.93 11.99
C PRO A 51 -2.19 1.99 12.12
N TYR A 52 -1.65 1.35 13.16
CA TYR A 52 -0.23 1.37 13.50
C TYR A 52 0.48 0.05 13.16
N MET A 53 -0.18 -0.84 12.41
CA MET A 53 0.38 -2.14 12.03
C MET A 53 1.65 -2.03 11.16
N PHE A 54 1.82 -0.90 10.46
CA PHE A 54 2.97 -0.67 9.59
C PHE A 54 3.99 0.27 10.25
N ALA A 55 5.26 -0.01 10.02
CA ALA A 55 6.35 0.82 10.49
C ALA A 55 6.30 2.21 9.82
N GLN A 56 6.88 3.20 10.51
CA GLN A 56 7.10 4.51 9.92
C GLN A 56 8.00 4.40 8.69
N ASP A 57 7.69 5.17 7.65
CA ASP A 57 8.52 5.21 6.44
C ASP A 57 9.88 5.85 6.77
N ARG A 58 10.93 5.02 6.76
CA ARG A 58 12.32 5.41 7.03
C ARG A 58 12.96 6.23 5.90
N PHE A 59 12.37 6.24 4.71
CA PHE A 59 12.94 6.91 3.54
C PHE A 59 12.30 8.28 3.26
N LYS A 60 11.22 8.65 3.95
CA LYS A 60 10.61 9.98 3.83
C LYS A 60 11.41 10.95 4.71
N LYS A 61 12.08 11.93 4.09
CA LYS A 61 12.76 13.02 4.81
C LYS A 61 11.73 13.81 5.63
N ASN A 62 12.04 14.10 6.89
CA ASN A 62 11.16 14.81 7.84
C ASN A 62 9.80 14.13 8.08
N ASN A 63 9.78 12.80 8.20
CA ASN A 63 8.56 12.09 8.59
C ASN A 63 8.23 12.37 10.07
N SER A 64 7.20 13.18 10.34
CA SER A 64 6.68 13.44 11.70
C SER A 64 5.98 12.24 12.34
N GLY A 65 6.16 11.03 11.80
CA GLY A 65 5.50 9.80 12.22
C GLY A 65 4.12 9.57 11.58
N THR A 66 3.75 10.42 10.63
CA THR A 66 2.47 10.38 9.89
C THR A 66 2.53 9.43 8.70
N TYR A 67 3.68 9.26 8.06
CA TYR A 67 3.85 8.36 6.92
C TYR A 67 4.27 6.97 7.38
N ARG A 68 3.51 5.96 6.93
CA ARG A 68 3.78 4.54 7.20
C ARG A 68 3.90 3.79 5.88
N ALA A 69 4.79 2.81 5.84
CA ALA A 69 5.07 2.03 4.65
C ALA A 69 5.00 0.53 4.95
N PHE A 70 4.55 -0.24 3.96
CA PHE A 70 4.52 -1.69 4.02
C PHE A 70 4.99 -2.29 2.71
N ILE A 71 5.53 -3.51 2.80
CA ILE A 71 6.08 -4.24 1.66
C ILE A 71 5.21 -5.50 1.48
N VAL A 72 4.64 -5.68 0.29
CA VAL A 72 3.75 -6.80 -0.01
C VAL A 72 4.50 -7.99 -0.62
N TYR A 73 5.53 -7.72 -1.41
CA TYR A 73 6.37 -8.73 -2.06
C TYR A 73 7.81 -8.23 -2.13
N ASN A 74 8.77 -9.13 -1.88
CA ASN A 74 10.19 -8.83 -2.01
C ASN A 74 10.90 -10.05 -2.61
N PRO A 75 11.47 -9.93 -3.82
CA PRO A 75 12.69 -10.67 -4.09
C PRO A 75 13.89 -9.80 -4.52
N ASN A 76 13.69 -8.59 -5.06
CA ASN A 76 14.73 -7.56 -5.32
C ASN A 76 14.17 -6.26 -5.96
N GLN A 77 12.85 -6.09 -6.02
CA GLN A 77 12.20 -4.83 -6.42
C GLN A 77 11.05 -4.57 -5.43
N GLY A 78 11.31 -3.69 -4.46
CA GLY A 78 10.36 -3.40 -3.38
C GLY A 78 9.23 -2.52 -3.88
N LEU A 79 8.01 -3.05 -3.92
CA LEU A 79 6.81 -2.26 -4.14
C LEU A 79 6.51 -1.44 -2.89
N LYS A 80 6.71 -0.12 -2.98
CA LYS A 80 6.52 0.82 -1.87
C LYS A 80 5.24 1.62 -2.08
N ILE A 81 4.18 1.27 -1.34
CA ILE A 81 2.95 2.05 -1.34
C ILE A 81 3.10 3.18 -0.33
N MET A 82 3.14 4.42 -0.83
CA MET A 82 3.15 5.65 -0.05
C MET A 82 1.74 6.26 -0.10
N PRO A 83 1.18 6.76 1.01
CA PRO A 83 0.04 7.67 0.93
C PRO A 83 0.53 9.01 0.37
N ASP A 84 -0.13 9.51 -0.68
CA ASP A 84 0.27 10.75 -1.32
C ASP A 84 -0.23 11.99 -0.55
N THR A 85 0.45 13.11 -0.81
CA THR A 85 0.47 14.36 -0.04
C THR A 85 -0.87 15.08 0.02
#